data_AF-A0A368Y229-F1
#
_entry.id   AF-A0A368Y229-F1
#
_cell.length_a   1.000
_cell.length_b   1.000
_cell.length_c   1.000
_cell.angle_alpha   90.00
_cell.angle_beta   90.00
_cell.angle_gamma   90.00
#
_symmetry.space_group_name_H-M   'P 1'
#
loop_
_entity.id
_entity.type
_entity.pdbx_description
1 polymer ?
#
loop_
_entity_poly.entity_id
_entity_poly.type
_entity_poly.pdbx_seq_one_letter_code
_entity_poly.pdbx_strand_id
1 'polypeptide(L)'
;MGFHGQQATEKALKAVLSRHGVEFRRTHDLALLLDLLQDRQLPPPPGADWLDELNPYAVEARYGVSGIAGLDRPKVLAALRALLQWARAQLQSA
;
A
#
# COMPACT_ATOMS: atom_id res chain seq x y z
N MET A 1 11.52 -8.01 3.84
CA MET A 1 11.29 -6.62 3.35
C MET A 1 10.02 -6.51 2.52
N GLY A 2 9.83 -7.32 1.46
CA GLY A 2 8.59 -7.28 0.66
C GLY A 2 7.30 -7.43 1.47
N PHE A 3 7.22 -8.41 2.38
CA PHE A 3 6.05 -8.59 3.26
C PHE A 3 5.75 -7.37 4.13
N HIS A 4 6.77 -6.80 4.79
CA HIS A 4 6.59 -5.59 5.58
C HIS A 4 6.22 -4.38 4.72
N GLY A 5 6.74 -4.29 3.49
CA GLY A 5 6.36 -3.26 2.53
C GLY A 5 4.90 -3.36 2.14
N GLN A 6 4.44 -4.54 1.71
CA GLN A 6 3.04 -4.80 1.40
C GLN A 6 2.14 -4.44 2.59
N GLN A 7 2.47 -4.91 3.80
CA GLN A 7 1.66 -4.68 4.99
C GLN A 7 1.63 -3.21 5.42
N ALA A 8 2.75 -2.50 5.27
CA ALA A 8 2.80 -1.07 5.53
C ALA A 8 1.93 -0.31 4.52
N THR A 9 1.99 -0.70 3.24
CA THR A 9 1.17 -0.11 2.19
C THR A 9 -0.31 -0.34 2.46
N GLU A 10 -0.70 -1.59 2.68
CA GLU A 10 -2.09 -1.97 2.95
C GLU A 10 -2.69 -1.16 4.12
N LYS A 11 -1.95 -1.06 5.23
CA LYS A 11 -2.40 -0.33 6.42
C LYS A 11 -2.52 1.17 6.16
N ALA A 12 -1.60 1.76 5.39
CA ALA A 12 -1.65 3.18 5.05
C ALA A 12 -2.88 3.51 4.19
N LEU A 13 -3.14 2.73 3.14
CA LEU A 13 -4.31 2.92 2.28
C LEU A 13 -5.61 2.74 3.07
N LYS A 14 -5.72 1.67 3.86
CA LYS A 14 -6.89 1.40 4.70
C LYS A 14 -7.13 2.50 5.73
N ALA A 15 -6.09 3.08 6.32
CA ALA A 15 -6.25 4.18 7.26
C ALA A 15 -6.88 5.41 6.59
N VAL A 16 -6.43 5.77 5.38
CA VAL A 16 -6.99 6.89 4.62
C VAL A 16 -8.43 6.62 4.17
N LEU A 17 -8.72 5.41 3.67
CA LEU A 17 -10.08 5.00 3.31
C LEU A 17 -11.02 5.05 4.52
N SER A 18 -10.60 4.49 5.67
CA SER A 18 -11.37 4.50 6.91
C SER A 18 -11.65 5.91 7.41
N ARG A 19 -10.69 6.83 7.31
CA ARG A 19 -10.92 8.24 7.68
C ARG A 19 -12.08 8.86 6.90
N HIS A 20 -12.17 8.54 5.62
CA HIS A 20 -13.20 9.08 4.72
C HIS A 20 -14.49 8.25 4.73
N GLY A 21 -14.64 7.31 5.67
CA GLY A 21 -15.83 6.46 5.76
C GLY A 21 -16.01 5.51 4.57
N VAL A 22 -14.93 5.19 3.86
CA VAL A 22 -14.96 4.28 2.71
C VAL A 22 -14.81 2.85 3.22
N GLU A 23 -15.89 2.07 3.13
CA GLU A 23 -15.83 0.65 3.44
C GLU A 23 -15.03 -0.14 2.39
N PHE A 24 -14.26 -1.10 2.86
CA PHE A 24 -13.51 -2.03 2.02
C PHE A 24 -13.66 -3.45 2.57
N ARG A 25 -13.66 -4.43 1.66
CA ARG A 25 -13.75 -5.85 2.02
C ARG A 25 -12.46 -6.31 2.71
N ARG A 26 -12.50 -7.43 3.44
CA ARG A 26 -11.29 -8.08 3.96
C ARG A 26 -10.48 -8.65 2.77
N THR A 27 -9.54 -7.85 2.27
CA THR A 27 -8.62 -8.19 1.18
C THR A 27 -7.21 -7.71 1.51
N HIS A 28 -6.21 -8.38 0.94
CA HIS A 28 -4.80 -7.96 0.91
C HIS A 28 -4.38 -7.40 -0.45
N ASP A 29 -5.34 -7.24 -1.37
CA ASP A 29 -5.12 -6.73 -2.70
C ASP A 29 -5.01 -5.20 -2.68
N LEU A 30 -3.81 -4.69 -2.94
CA LEU A 30 -3.51 -3.27 -2.97
C LEU A 30 -4.14 -2.56 -4.19
N ALA A 31 -4.30 -3.24 -5.33
CA ALA A 31 -4.93 -2.66 -6.51
C ALA A 31 -6.39 -2.27 -6.19
N LEU A 32 -7.13 -3.17 -5.54
CA LEU A 32 -8.50 -2.89 -5.11
C LEU A 32 -8.58 -1.71 -4.12
N LEU A 33 -7.59 -1.53 -3.25
CA LEU A 33 -7.58 -0.40 -2.31
C LEU A 33 -7.23 0.92 -3.02
N LEU A 34 -6.36 0.89 -4.04
CA LEU A 34 -6.04 2.06 -4.87
C LEU A 34 -7.23 2.48 -5.74
N ASP A 35 -7.94 1.51 -6.34
CA ASP A 35 -9.17 1.76 -7.09
C ASP A 35 -10.22 2.43 -6.21
N LEU A 36 -10.40 1.98 -4.96
CA LEU A 36 -11.33 2.61 -4.02
C LEU A 36 -10.96 4.06 -3.68
N LEU A 37 -9.67 4.40 -3.62
CA LEU A 37 -9.26 5.80 -3.45
C LEU A 37 -9.68 6.62 -4.68
N GLN A 38 -9.44 6.10 -5.88
CA GLN A 38 -9.79 6.76 -7.13
C GLN A 38 -11.31 6.93 -7.29
N ASP A 39 -12.10 5.88 -7.04
CA ASP A 39 -13.56 5.90 -7.12
C ASP A 39 -14.18 6.93 -6.18
N ARG A 40 -13.52 7.18 -5.05
CA ARG A 40 -13.94 8.18 -4.05
C ARG A 40 -13.27 9.54 -4.25
N GLN A 41 -12.56 9.71 -5.36
CA GLN A 41 -11.85 10.95 -5.72
C GLN A 41 -10.89 11.43 -4.64
N LEU A 42 -10.33 10.48 -3.87
CA LEU A 42 -9.33 10.74 -2.86
C LEU A 42 -7.96 10.88 -3.54
N PRO A 43 -7.07 11.74 -3.01
CA PRO A 43 -5.77 11.97 -3.63
C PRO A 43 -4.95 10.67 -3.60
N PRO A 44 -4.35 10.24 -4.73
CA PRO A 44 -3.58 9.00 -4.76
C PRO A 44 -2.28 9.15 -3.94
N PRO A 45 -1.76 8.05 -3.38
CA PRO A 45 -0.45 8.05 -2.75
C PRO A 45 0.68 8.21 -3.78
N PRO A 46 1.85 8.72 -3.37
CA PRO A 46 3.06 8.62 -4.19
C PRO A 46 3.36 7.16 -4.54
N GLY A 47 3.63 6.89 -5.83
CA GLY A 47 3.94 5.54 -6.32
C GLY A 47 2.73 4.64 -6.55
N ALA A 48 1.51 5.19 -6.59
CA ALA A 48 0.27 4.42 -6.84
C ALA A 48 0.34 3.53 -8.10
N ASP A 49 1.17 3.90 -9.08
CA ASP A 49 1.40 3.20 -10.34
C ASP A 49 2.13 1.85 -10.22
N TRP A 50 2.79 1.56 -9.10
CA TRP A 50 3.52 0.31 -8.90
C TRP A 50 3.34 -0.32 -7.51
N LEU A 51 2.62 0.34 -6.60
CA LEU A 51 2.44 -0.17 -5.23
C LEU A 51 1.76 -1.56 -5.19
N ASP A 52 0.94 -1.89 -6.18
CA ASP A 52 0.29 -3.19 -6.35
C ASP A 52 1.26 -4.32 -6.73
N GLU A 53 2.46 -4.01 -7.23
CA GLU A 53 3.55 -4.98 -7.40
C GLU A 53 3.99 -5.61 -6.07
N LEU A 54 3.57 -5.04 -4.92
CA LEU A 54 3.78 -5.62 -3.60
C LEU A 54 2.76 -6.72 -3.24
N ASN A 55 1.70 -6.93 -4.03
CA ASN A 55 0.69 -7.97 -3.79
C ASN A 55 1.25 -9.40 -3.63
N PRO A 56 2.28 -9.86 -4.39
CA PRO A 56 2.89 -11.17 -4.18
C PRO A 56 3.48 -11.38 -2.79
N TYR A 57 3.74 -10.30 -2.05
CA TYR A 57 4.26 -10.37 -0.68
C TYR A 57 3.17 -10.24 0.40
N ALA A 58 1.89 -10.27 0.04
CA ALA A 58 0.78 -10.15 1.00
C ALA A 58 0.75 -11.29 2.03
N VAL A 59 1.21 -12.47 1.63
CA VAL A 59 1.35 -13.62 2.51
C VAL A 59 2.81 -13.75 2.92
N GLU A 60 3.07 -13.94 4.20
CA GLU A 60 4.42 -14.27 4.68
C GLU A 60 4.86 -15.56 3.98
N ALA A 61 5.82 -15.44 3.05
CA ALA A 61 6.21 -16.50 2.14
C ALA A 61 6.58 -17.77 2.92
N ARG A 62 5.65 -18.73 3.00
CA ARG A 62 5.83 -19.95 3.81
C ARG A 62 6.83 -20.92 3.22
N TYR A 63 7.20 -20.79 1.94
CA TYR A 63 8.33 -21.48 1.37
C TYR A 63 8.98 -20.59 0.32
N GLY A 64 10.32 -20.56 0.30
CA GLY A 64 11.15 -19.67 -0.50
C GLY A 64 10.62 -19.53 -1.92
N VAL A 65 10.01 -18.37 -2.20
CA VAL A 65 9.54 -18.04 -3.54
C VAL A 65 10.76 -17.68 -4.37
N SER A 66 11.32 -18.67 -5.07
CA SER A 66 12.43 -18.54 -6.03
C SER A 66 12.06 -17.72 -7.29
N GLY A 67 11.08 -16.83 -7.23
CA GLY A 67 10.58 -16.06 -8.37
C GLY A 67 10.64 -14.55 -8.20
N ILE A 68 11.20 -14.06 -7.10
CA ILE A 68 11.13 -12.63 -6.77
C ILE A 68 12.49 -11.98 -7.06
N ALA A 69 12.63 -11.45 -8.28
CA ALA A 69 13.73 -10.57 -8.64
C ALA A 69 13.87 -9.45 -7.59
N GLY A 70 15.10 -9.25 -7.11
CA GLY A 70 15.41 -8.49 -5.90
C GLY A 70 14.74 -7.11 -5.86
N LEU A 71 13.82 -6.94 -4.90
CA LEU A 71 13.36 -5.61 -4.48
C LEU A 71 14.56 -4.71 -4.20
N ASP A 72 14.66 -3.62 -4.95
CA ASP A 72 15.57 -2.52 -4.64
C ASP A 72 15.15 -1.94 -3.28
N ARG A 73 15.84 -2.38 -2.22
CA ARG A 73 15.50 -2.03 -0.84
C ARG A 73 15.52 -0.52 -0.61
N PRO A 74 16.55 0.24 -1.04
CA PRO A 74 16.50 1.70 -1.02
C PRO A 74 15.25 2.29 -1.68
N LYS A 75 14.89 1.85 -2.90
CA LYS A 75 13.71 2.35 -3.62
C LYS A 75 12.42 2.09 -2.84
N VAL A 76 12.25 0.85 -2.34
CA VAL A 76 11.07 0.47 -1.55
C VAL A 76 10.99 1.27 -0.24
N LEU A 77 12.11 1.47 0.45
CA LEU A 77 12.12 2.27 1.69
C LEU A 77 11.78 3.73 1.44
N ALA A 78 12.29 4.33 0.37
CA ALA A 78 11.96 5.71 -0.01
C ALA A 78 10.46 5.84 -0.30
N ALA A 79 9.90 4.89 -1.06
CA ALA A 79 8.48 4.85 -1.36
C ALA A 79 7.61 4.70 -0.12
N LEU A 80 7.95 3.77 0.78
CA LEU A 80 7.20 3.57 2.03
C LEU A 80 7.24 4.81 2.92
N ARG A 81 8.37 5.54 2.96
CA ARG A 81 8.44 6.81 3.70
C ARG A 81 7.51 7.85 3.10
N ALA A 82 7.52 8.03 1.77
CA ALA A 82 6.65 8.96 1.07
C ALA A 82 5.17 8.60 1.27
N LEU A 83 4.83 7.31 1.19
CA LEU A 83 3.49 6.79 1.43
C LEU A 83 3.01 7.10 2.86
N LEU A 84 3.85 6.85 3.87
CA LEU A 84 3.49 7.13 5.27
C LEU A 84 3.35 8.64 5.53
N GLN A 85 4.16 9.48 4.88
CA GLN A 85 4.01 10.94 4.95
C GLN A 85 2.69 11.39 4.31
N TRP A 86 2.38 10.87 3.12
CA TRP A 86 1.10 11.12 2.45
C TRP A 86 -0.08 10.70 3.34
N ALA A 87 -0.07 9.48 3.88
CA ALA A 87 -1.15 8.98 4.71
C ALA A 87 -1.33 9.86 5.96
N ARG A 88 -0.24 10.30 6.61
CA ARG A 88 -0.31 11.22 7.75
C ARG A 88 -0.94 12.56 7.38
N ALA A 89 -0.57 13.15 6.25
CA ALA A 89 -1.19 14.39 5.76
C ALA A 89 -2.70 14.18 5.54
N GLN A 90 -3.06 13.08 4.86
CA GLN A 90 -4.45 12.65 4.66
C GLN A 90 -5.19 12.24 5.92
N LEU A 91 -4.54 12.17 7.09
CA LEU A 91 -5.17 11.92 8.39
C LEU A 91 -5.28 13.18 9.26
N GLN A 92 -4.53 14.25 8.93
CA GLN A 92 -4.47 15.49 9.70
C GLN A 92 -5.26 16.64 9.08
N SER A 93 -5.50 16.62 7.77
CA SER A 93 -6.27 17.66 7.06
C SER A 93 -7.77 17.55 7.35
N ALA A 94 -8.31 18.33 8.28
CA ALA A 94 -9.74 18.36 8.63
C ALA A 94 -10.54 19.31 7.72
#